data_AF-A0A2S7D8K6-F1
#
_entry.id   AF-A0A2S7D8K6-F1
#
_cell.length_a   1.000
_cell.length_b   1.000
_cell.length_c   1.000
_cell.angle_alpha   90.00
_cell.angle_beta   90.00
_cell.angle_gamma   90.00
#
_symmetry.space_group_name_H-M   'P 1'
#
loop_
_entity.id
_entity.type
_entity.pdbx_description
1 polymer ?
#
loop_
_entity_poly.entity_id
_entity_poly.type
_entity_poly.pdbx_seq_one_letter_code
_entity_poly.pdbx_strand_id
1 'polypeptide(L)'
;MRTVLRQRLLLAAQTDAQAQLRDGQWDTRCLHCRRHLQVRADGEPLGHTTLEHVVPQAWFGRRAAAPLCTLVGDDANDARNLALACAGCNHAKGRRHDANGAGDARAVEVVSALLSARLARWRDPAPAP
;
A
#
# COMPACT_ATOMS: atom_id res chain seq x y z
N MET A 1 -12.42 5.96 -13.56
CA MET A 1 -11.12 5.67 -12.90
C MET A 1 -10.23 4.90 -13.88
N ARG A 2 -8.91 5.14 -13.91
CA ARG A 2 -7.98 4.45 -14.85
C ARG A 2 -7.92 2.94 -14.56
N THR A 3 -7.92 2.09 -15.59
CA THR A 3 -7.86 0.63 -15.47
C THR A 3 -6.67 0.15 -14.63
N VAL A 4 -5.51 0.78 -14.81
CA VAL A 4 -4.29 0.46 -14.04
C VAL A 4 -4.47 0.67 -12.53
N LEU A 5 -5.22 1.70 -12.12
CA LEU A 5 -5.48 1.94 -10.69
C LEU A 5 -6.40 0.86 -10.10
N ARG A 6 -7.43 0.42 -10.86
CA ARG A 6 -8.29 -0.71 -10.45
C ARG A 6 -7.46 -1.98 -10.24
N GLN A 7 -6.60 -2.30 -11.21
CA GLN A 7 -5.73 -3.47 -11.13
C GLN A 7 -4.82 -3.42 -9.90
N ARG A 8 -4.24 -2.26 -9.58
CA ARG A 8 -3.38 -2.11 -8.41
C ARG A 8 -4.14 -2.18 -7.08
N LEU A 9 -5.34 -1.61 -7.01
CA LEU A 9 -6.22 -1.74 -5.84
C LEU A 9 -6.59 -3.20 -5.60
N LEU A 10 -6.96 -3.91 -6.66
CA LEU A 10 -7.27 -5.33 -6.60
C LEU A 10 -6.04 -6.15 -6.18
N LEU A 11 -4.88 -5.88 -6.75
CA LEU A 11 -3.61 -6.54 -6.40
C LEU A 11 -3.26 -6.32 -4.91
N ALA A 12 -3.43 -5.10 -4.40
CA ALA A 12 -3.21 -4.79 -2.99
C ALA A 12 -4.17 -5.58 -2.08
N ALA A 13 -5.44 -5.74 -2.47
CA ALA A 13 -6.40 -6.56 -1.71
C ALA A 13 -6.03 -8.06 -1.76
N GLN A 14 -5.71 -8.58 -2.95
CA GLN A 14 -5.39 -10.01 -3.14
C GLN A 14 -4.16 -10.43 -2.34
N THR A 15 -3.18 -9.55 -2.20
CA THR A 15 -1.91 -9.83 -1.51
C THR A 15 -1.87 -9.36 -0.05
N ASP A 16 -3.02 -9.03 0.51
CA ASP A 16 -3.20 -8.71 1.92
C ASP A 16 -3.86 -9.88 2.65
N ALA A 17 -3.13 -10.51 3.57
CA ALA A 17 -3.59 -11.66 4.35
C ALA A 17 -4.82 -11.37 5.21
N GLN A 18 -5.08 -10.10 5.53
CA GLN A 18 -6.28 -9.69 6.27
C GLN A 18 -7.48 -9.44 5.36
N ALA A 19 -7.28 -9.37 4.05
CA ALA A 19 -8.35 -9.15 3.09
C ALA A 19 -9.12 -10.44 2.83
N GLN A 20 -10.45 -10.34 2.88
CA GLN A 20 -11.37 -11.44 2.64
C GLN A 20 -12.33 -11.07 1.52
N LEU A 21 -12.53 -11.98 0.56
CA LEU A 21 -13.52 -11.83 -0.49
C LEU A 21 -14.86 -12.37 0.00
N ARG A 22 -15.89 -11.52 0.03
CA ARG A 22 -17.26 -11.84 0.42
C ARG A 22 -18.22 -11.15 -0.54
N ASP A 23 -19.18 -11.88 -1.09
CA ASP A 23 -20.22 -11.33 -1.97
C ASP A 23 -19.69 -10.43 -3.10
N GLY A 24 -18.57 -10.83 -3.72
CA GLY A 24 -17.93 -10.08 -4.80
C GLY A 24 -17.17 -8.82 -4.36
N GLN A 25 -16.91 -8.65 -3.06
CA GLN A 25 -16.20 -7.51 -2.47
C GLN A 25 -15.06 -7.99 -1.57
N TRP A 26 -13.92 -7.32 -1.67
CA TRP A 26 -12.81 -7.49 -0.75
C TRP A 26 -12.99 -6.55 0.44
N ASP A 27 -13.08 -7.12 1.64
CA ASP A 27 -13.09 -6.40 2.91
C ASP A 27 -11.73 -6.49 3.58
N THR A 28 -11.19 -5.35 4.01
CA THR A 28 -9.95 -5.30 4.78
C THR A 28 -9.93 -4.08 5.72
N ARG A 29 -8.76 -3.79 6.30
CA ARG A 29 -8.50 -2.70 7.23
C ARG A 29 -7.35 -1.84 6.72
N CYS A 30 -7.51 -0.53 6.81
CA CYS A 30 -6.48 0.45 6.51
C CYS A 30 -5.17 0.09 7.22
N LEU A 31 -4.05 0.17 6.50
CA LEU A 31 -2.73 -0.14 7.02
C LEU A 31 -2.36 0.76 8.22
N HIS A 32 -2.81 2.01 8.22
CA HIS A 32 -2.50 3.02 9.24
C HIS A 32 -3.44 2.98 10.45
N CYS A 33 -4.73 3.17 10.19
CA CYS A 33 -5.71 3.48 11.25
C CYS A 33 -6.72 2.36 11.49
N ARG A 34 -6.58 1.22 10.80
CA ARG A 34 -7.48 0.07 10.91
C ARG A 34 -8.95 0.36 10.55
N ARG A 35 -9.28 1.52 9.96
CA ARG A 35 -10.61 1.78 9.41
C ARG A 35 -10.98 0.70 8.39
N HIS A 36 -12.25 0.29 8.37
CA HIS A 36 -12.78 -0.65 7.40
C HIS A 36 -12.64 -0.11 5.98
N LEU A 37 -12.16 -0.94 5.04
CA LEU A 37 -11.97 -0.61 3.64
C LEU A 37 -12.56 -1.70 2.76
N GLN A 38 -13.08 -1.28 1.61
CA GLN A 38 -13.76 -2.16 0.68
C GLN A 38 -13.39 -1.84 -0.76
N VAL A 39 -13.19 -2.89 -1.55
CA VAL A 39 -12.95 -2.81 -3.00
C VAL A 39 -13.75 -3.93 -3.67
N ARG A 40 -14.41 -3.67 -4.80
CA ARG A 40 -15.09 -4.72 -5.57
C ARG A 40 -14.08 -5.71 -6.16
N ALA A 41 -14.55 -6.90 -6.55
CA ALA A 41 -13.71 -7.92 -7.19
C ALA A 41 -13.02 -7.45 -8.49
N ASP A 42 -13.50 -6.37 -9.10
CA ASP A 42 -12.93 -5.73 -10.30
C ASP A 42 -12.00 -4.52 -9.99
N GLY A 43 -11.67 -4.30 -8.71
CA GLY A 43 -10.79 -3.23 -8.28
C GLY A 43 -11.43 -1.85 -8.10
N GLU A 44 -12.75 -1.71 -8.25
CA GLU A 44 -13.43 -0.45 -7.93
C GLU A 44 -13.46 -0.19 -6.41
N PRO A 45 -12.92 0.94 -5.92
CA PRO A 45 -12.94 1.25 -4.50
C PRO A 45 -14.35 1.64 -4.07
N LEU A 46 -14.75 1.17 -2.90
CA LEU A 46 -15.98 1.60 -2.24
C LEU A 46 -15.65 2.59 -1.12
N GLY A 47 -16.51 3.60 -0.97
CA GLY A 47 -16.35 4.66 0.02
C GLY A 47 -15.05 5.45 -0.16
N HIS A 48 -14.23 5.49 0.89
CA HIS A 48 -12.99 6.28 0.93
C HIS A 48 -11.72 5.43 0.79
N THR A 49 -11.83 4.26 0.16
CA THR A 49 -10.69 3.36 -0.07
C THR A 49 -9.80 3.91 -1.18
N THR A 50 -8.49 3.95 -0.92
CA THR A 50 -7.47 4.43 -1.86
C THR A 50 -6.29 3.47 -1.90
N LEU A 51 -5.49 3.59 -2.96
CA LEU A 51 -4.21 2.91 -3.08
C LEU A 51 -3.12 3.78 -2.46
N GLU A 52 -2.26 3.15 -1.67
CA GLU A 52 -1.06 3.77 -1.12
C GLU A 52 0.18 3.01 -1.56
N HIS A 53 1.20 3.77 -1.97
CA HIS A 53 2.58 3.29 -2.02
C HIS A 53 3.21 3.48 -0.64
N VAL A 54 3.55 2.36 0.02
CA VAL A 54 4.05 2.38 1.40
C VAL A 54 5.38 3.13 1.46
N VAL A 55 6.35 2.66 0.67
CA VAL A 55 7.53 3.45 0.31
C VAL A 55 7.13 4.43 -0.80
N PRO A 56 7.32 5.75 -0.61
CA PRO A 56 6.96 6.74 -1.61
C PRO A 56 7.69 6.50 -2.93
N GLN A 57 6.98 6.63 -4.06
CA GLN A 57 7.59 6.41 -5.37
C GLN A 57 8.82 7.31 -5.62
N ALA A 58 8.78 8.55 -5.12
CA ALA A 58 9.89 9.51 -5.24
C ALA A 58 11.17 9.12 -4.47
N TRP A 59 11.10 8.09 -3.61
CA TRP A 59 12.24 7.58 -2.85
C TRP A 59 13.02 6.51 -3.63
N PHE A 60 12.42 5.85 -4.61
CA PHE A 60 13.10 4.88 -5.44
C PHE A 60 14.24 5.55 -6.23
N GLY A 61 15.42 4.92 -6.24
CA GLY A 61 16.66 5.49 -6.80
C GLY A 61 17.39 6.46 -5.86
N ARG A 62 16.86 6.80 -4.68
CA ARG A 62 17.57 7.61 -3.68
C ARG A 62 18.41 6.71 -2.79
N ARG A 63 19.71 7.01 -2.68
CA ARG A 63 20.65 6.25 -1.83
C ARG A 63 20.18 6.09 -0.38
N ALA A 64 19.58 7.14 0.20
CA ALA A 64 19.10 7.11 1.58
C ALA A 64 17.89 6.18 1.80
N ALA A 65 17.09 5.90 0.77
CA ALA A 65 15.95 4.99 0.85
C ALA A 65 16.26 3.57 0.36
N ALA A 66 17.47 3.31 -0.16
CA ALA A 66 17.85 2.02 -0.72
C ALA A 66 17.53 0.84 0.23
N PRO A 67 17.81 0.90 1.55
CA PRO A 67 17.47 -0.19 2.46
C PRO A 67 15.98 -0.55 2.48
N LEU A 68 15.09 0.44 2.34
CA LEU A 68 13.64 0.21 2.31
C LEU A 68 13.18 -0.28 0.93
N CYS A 69 13.70 0.30 -0.15
CA CYS A 69 13.36 -0.11 -1.52
C CYS A 69 13.75 -1.57 -1.76
N THR A 70 14.93 -2.03 -1.31
CA THR A 70 15.37 -3.42 -1.51
C THR A 70 14.40 -4.46 -0.94
N LEU A 71 13.63 -4.14 0.11
CA LEU A 71 12.64 -5.05 0.69
C LEU A 71 11.44 -5.31 -0.24
N VAL A 72 11.19 -4.43 -1.20
CA VAL A 72 10.10 -4.52 -2.18
C VAL A 72 10.61 -4.61 -3.62
N GLY A 73 11.93 -4.64 -3.83
CA GLY A 73 12.57 -4.61 -5.14
C GLY A 73 12.68 -3.21 -5.75
N ASP A 74 13.03 -3.14 -7.04
CA ASP A 74 13.27 -1.85 -7.72
C ASP A 74 12.03 -1.25 -8.40
N ASP A 75 10.89 -1.97 -8.43
CA ASP A 75 9.62 -1.43 -8.93
C ASP A 75 8.81 -0.80 -7.80
N ALA A 76 8.59 0.51 -7.89
CA ALA A 76 7.73 1.22 -6.96
C ALA A 76 6.29 0.70 -6.92
N ASN A 77 5.83 -0.02 -7.95
CA ASN A 77 4.51 -0.63 -8.04
C ASN A 77 4.49 -2.12 -7.69
N ASP A 78 5.59 -2.68 -7.18
CA ASP A 78 5.61 -4.04 -6.65
C ASP A 78 4.48 -4.21 -5.62
N ALA A 79 3.77 -5.34 -5.68
CA ALA A 79 2.64 -5.61 -4.82
C ALA A 79 2.96 -5.52 -3.31
N ARG A 80 4.21 -5.82 -2.93
CA ARG A 80 4.71 -5.66 -1.55
C ARG A 80 4.77 -4.20 -1.11
N ASN A 81 4.89 -3.27 -2.06
CA ASN A 81 4.85 -1.83 -1.82
C ASN A 81 3.44 -1.21 -1.93
N LEU A 82 2.43 -1.98 -2.35
CA LEU A 82 1.06 -1.51 -2.52
C LEU A 82 0.19 -1.91 -1.33
N ALA A 83 -0.60 -0.97 -0.81
CA ALA A 83 -1.54 -1.21 0.28
C ALA A 83 -2.87 -0.47 0.05
N LEU A 84 -3.95 -0.99 0.64
CA LEU A 84 -5.20 -0.26 0.79
C LEU A 84 -5.15 0.66 2.02
N ALA A 85 -5.47 1.93 1.81
CA ALA A 85 -5.52 2.96 2.85
C ALA A 85 -6.79 3.81 2.72
N CYS A 86 -7.25 4.38 3.83
CA CYS A 86 -8.32 5.37 3.75
C CYS A 86 -7.77 6.70 3.21
N ALA A 87 -8.60 7.44 2.49
CA ALA A 87 -8.23 8.72 1.88
C ALA A 87 -7.59 9.71 2.89
N GLY A 88 -8.05 9.72 4.14
CA GLY A 88 -7.50 10.58 5.20
C GLY A 88 -6.06 10.25 5.57
N CYS A 89 -5.74 8.97 5.75
CA CYS A 89 -4.37 8.52 6.07
C CYS A 89 -3.44 8.72 4.87
N ASN A 90 -3.90 8.33 3.67
CA ASN A 90 -3.11 8.48 2.45
C ASN A 90 -2.74 9.95 2.18
N HIS A 91 -3.71 10.86 2.33
CA HIS A 91 -3.47 12.30 2.19
C HIS A 91 -2.59 12.89 3.31
N ALA A 92 -2.73 12.38 4.54
CA ALA A 92 -1.90 12.83 5.66
C ALA A 92 -0.44 12.39 5.52
N LYS A 93 -0.20 11.18 4.99
CA LYS A 93 1.15 10.64 4.77
C LYS A 93 2.02 11.61 3.96
N GLY A 94 1.55 11.98 2.77
CA GLY A 94 2.18 12.94 1.86
C GLY A 94 2.50 14.32 2.45
N ARG A 95 1.81 14.71 3.53
CA ARG A 95 1.96 16.04 4.16
C ARG A 95 2.68 16.01 5.51
N ARG A 96 2.82 14.84 6.12
CA ARG A 96 3.32 14.73 7.52
C ARG A 96 4.39 13.66 7.68
N HIS A 97 4.22 12.50 7.05
CA HIS A 97 5.07 11.34 7.31
C HIS A 97 6.25 11.24 6.37
N ASP A 98 6.13 11.71 5.13
CA ASP A 98 7.19 11.62 4.13
C ASP A 98 7.48 12.97 3.43
N ALA A 99 6.95 14.08 3.96
CA ALA A 99 7.11 15.42 3.39
C ALA A 99 8.58 15.87 3.29
N ASN A 100 9.42 15.48 4.25
CA ASN A 100 10.86 15.82 4.27
C ASN A 100 11.73 14.83 3.46
N GLY A 101 11.11 13.82 2.85
CA GLY A 101 11.78 12.84 1.99
C GLY A 101 12.69 11.86 2.72
N ALA A 102 13.43 11.08 1.94
CA ALA A 102 14.26 9.97 2.42
C ALA A 102 15.48 10.39 3.25
N GLY A 103 15.79 11.69 3.34
CA GLY A 103 16.89 12.20 4.17
C GLY A 103 16.50 12.45 5.62
N ASP A 104 15.19 12.44 5.94
CA ASP A 104 14.69 12.63 7.29
C ASP A 104 14.57 11.29 8.02
N ALA A 105 15.34 11.12 9.10
CA ALA A 105 15.33 9.92 9.92
C ALA A 105 13.93 9.57 10.44
N ARG A 106 13.14 10.57 10.83
CA ARG A 106 11.78 10.35 11.34
C ARG A 106 10.86 9.83 10.26
N ALA A 107 10.98 10.38 9.04
CA ALA A 107 10.21 9.91 7.90
C ALA A 107 10.56 8.46 7.55
N VAL A 108 11.85 8.13 7.55
CA VAL A 108 12.34 6.77 7.31
C VAL A 108 11.82 5.79 8.36
N GLU A 109 11.83 6.15 9.65
CA GLU A 109 11.25 5.32 10.72
C GLU A 109 9.76 5.05 10.52
N VAL A 110 8.96 6.07 10.19
CA VAL A 110 7.52 5.91 9.96
C VAL A 110 7.27 4.99 8.76
N VAL A 111 7.95 5.24 7.64
CA VAL A 111 7.79 4.41 6.43
C VAL A 111 8.27 2.98 6.69
N SER A 112 9.36 2.81 7.46
CA SER A 112 9.85 1.49 7.87
C SER A 112 8.79 0.73 8.67
N ALA A 113 8.18 1.34 9.68
CA ALA A 113 7.13 0.70 10.48
C ALA A 113 5.90 0.30 9.63
N LEU A 114 5.48 1.17 8.71
CA LEU A 114 4.38 0.88 7.78
C LEU A 114 4.74 -0.26 6.82
N LEU A 115 5.97 -0.28 6.31
CA LEU A 115 6.45 -1.34 5.43
C LEU A 115 6.52 -2.68 6.16
N SER A 116 7.05 -2.70 7.39
CA SER A 116 7.01 -3.89 8.24
C SER A 116 5.59 -4.39 8.46
N ALA A 117 4.63 -3.50 8.73
CA ALA A 117 3.22 -3.88 8.87
C ALA A 117 2.62 -4.42 7.56
N ARG A 118 3.00 -3.86 6.40
CA ARG A 118 2.55 -4.34 5.09
C ARG A 118 3.09 -5.73 4.77
N LEU A 119 4.37 -5.96 5.03
CA LEU A 119 5.05 -7.24 4.80
C LEU A 119 4.55 -8.32 5.79
N ALA A 120 4.25 -7.96 7.04
CA ALA A 120 3.61 -8.87 7.98
C ALA A 120 2.20 -9.31 7.55
N ARG A 121 1.52 -8.49 6.72
CA ARG A 121 0.24 -8.81 6.09
C ARG A 121 0.40 -9.39 4.68
N TRP A 122 1.61 -9.73 4.25
CA TRP A 122 1.81 -10.27 2.92
C TRP A 122 1.13 -11.63 2.78
N ARG A 123 0.46 -11.82 1.65
CA ARG A 123 -0.03 -13.11 1.16
C ARG A 123 0.39 -13.23 -0.29
N ASP A 124 0.98 -14.35 -0.66
CA ASP A 124 1.36 -14.58 -2.05
C ASP A 124 0.12 -14.51 -2.96
N PRO A 125 0.23 -13.85 -4.12
CA PRO A 125 -0.84 -13.89 -5.10
C PRO A 125 -1.06 -15.35 -5.51
N ALA A 126 -2.33 -15.78 -5.59
CA ALA A 126 -2.63 -17.11 -6.09
C ALA A 126 -2.00 -17.28 -7.48
N PRO A 127 -1.40 -18.45 -7.79
CA PRO A 127 -0.90 -18.71 -9.13
C PRO A 127 -2.03 -18.50 -10.13
N ALA A 128 -1.73 -17.84 -11.25
CA ALA A 128 -2.70 -17.71 -12.33
C ALA A 128 -3.13 -19.13 -12.78
N PRO A 129 -4.44 -19.36 -13.02
CA PRO A 129 -4.93 -20.62 -13.53
C PRO A 129 -4.36 -20.94 -14.92
#